data_AF-D0IBK1-F1
#
_entry.id   AF-D0IBK1-F1
#
_cell.length_a   1.000
_cell.length_b   1.000
_cell.length_c   1.000
_cell.angle_alpha   90.00
_cell.angle_beta   90.00
_cell.angle_gamma   90.00
#
_symmetry.space_group_name_H-M   'P 1'
#
loop_
_entity.id
_entity.type
_entity.pdbx_description
1 polymer ?
#
loop_
_entity_poly.entity_id
_entity_poly.type
_entity_poly.pdbx_seq_one_letter_code
_entity_poly.pdbx_strand_id
1 'polypeptide(L)'
;MENISYLFEEVNREMGAVDVLINYWQAGGLPSLLASQEAANGVVKDTIADVASNLYLFGRGAAFNMLDKGRKGVIVNIPGVLSNKGNLPTIDSSNAVIKGLTQSWAQELQHANIRVAGVLPRLRHSADGNVHYLPVVNYDMIDGAAYIVENDSFTGRILEAAS
;
A
#
# COMPACT_ATOMS: atom_id res chain seq x y z
N MET A 1 12.29 5.87 13.05
CA MET A 1 11.54 7.15 13.05
C MET A 1 12.41 8.32 12.62
N GLU A 2 13.60 8.51 13.21
CA GLU A 2 14.53 9.60 12.86
C GLU A 2 14.78 9.79 11.35
N ASN A 3 14.96 8.69 10.61
CA ASN A 3 15.25 8.76 9.16
C ASN A 3 14.04 9.22 8.31
N ILE A 4 12.81 8.92 8.73
CA ILE A 4 11.60 9.28 7.96
C ILE A 4 11.26 10.76 8.16
N SER A 5 11.41 11.29 9.37
CA SER A 5 11.24 12.72 9.61
C SER A 5 12.22 13.54 8.76
N TYR A 6 13.48 13.12 8.72
CA TYR A 6 14.52 13.76 7.90
C TYR A 6 14.17 13.73 6.40
N LEU A 7 13.63 12.61 5.88
CA LEU A 7 13.15 12.54 4.49
C LEU A 7 12.12 13.63 4.18
N PHE A 8 11.14 13.85 5.06
CA PHE A 8 10.10 14.87 4.83
C PHE A 8 10.63 16.30 5.00
N GLU A 9 11.66 16.51 5.82
CA GLU A 9 12.38 17.79 5.88
C GLU A 9 13.08 18.08 4.54
N GLU A 10 13.71 17.08 3.95
CA GLU A 10 14.37 17.18 2.65
C GLU A 10 13.38 17.52 1.53
N VAL A 11 12.27 16.76 1.46
CA VAL A 11 11.17 17.03 0.52
C VAL A 11 10.62 18.44 0.69
N ASN A 12 10.47 18.91 1.92
CA ASN A 12 10.03 20.28 2.19
C ASN A 12 11.02 21.32 1.68
N ARG A 13 12.33 21.05 1.79
CA ARG A 13 13.36 21.98 1.32
C ARG A 13 13.36 22.08 -0.20
N GLU A 14 13.14 20.98 -0.90
CA GLU A 14 13.19 20.94 -2.37
C GLU A 14 11.87 21.30 -3.04
N MET A 15 10.74 20.85 -2.49
CA MET A 15 9.41 20.93 -3.11
C MET A 15 8.40 21.74 -2.29
N GLY A 16 8.75 22.17 -1.08
CA GLY A 16 7.90 22.98 -0.20
C GLY A 16 6.92 22.18 0.65
N ALA A 17 6.20 21.23 0.06
CA ALA A 17 5.28 20.34 0.74
C ALA A 17 4.95 19.07 -0.09
N VAL A 18 4.38 18.07 0.56
CA VAL A 18 3.86 16.87 -0.09
C VAL A 18 2.40 17.08 -0.50
N ASP A 19 2.08 16.84 -1.77
CA ASP A 19 0.71 16.78 -2.27
C ASP A 19 0.22 15.33 -2.49
N VAL A 20 1.14 14.43 -2.84
CA VAL A 20 0.84 13.02 -3.12
C VAL A 20 1.88 12.13 -2.47
N LEU A 21 1.43 11.09 -1.78
CA LEU A 21 2.26 9.95 -1.37
C LEU A 21 1.81 8.70 -2.11
N ILE A 22 2.66 8.14 -2.96
CA ILE A 22 2.50 6.77 -3.47
C ILE A 22 3.19 5.83 -2.50
N ASN A 23 2.41 5.17 -1.65
CA ASN A 23 2.89 4.29 -0.61
C ASN A 23 2.95 2.85 -1.13
N TYR A 24 4.01 2.57 -1.88
CA TYR A 24 4.25 1.28 -2.51
C TYR A 24 5.13 0.40 -1.63
N TRP A 25 4.64 -0.78 -1.23
CA TRP A 25 5.40 -1.69 -0.38
C TRP A 25 5.24 -3.17 -0.76
N GLN A 26 6.36 -3.88 -0.86
CA GLN A 26 6.40 -5.32 -1.10
C GLN A 26 6.18 -6.08 0.20
N ALA A 27 5.07 -6.81 0.27
CA ALA A 27 4.80 -7.66 1.41
C ALA A 27 5.52 -9.00 1.31
N GLY A 28 6.04 -9.50 2.41
CA GLY A 28 6.29 -10.92 2.59
C GLY A 28 4.97 -11.70 2.67
N GLY A 29 5.03 -12.99 2.37
CA GLY A 29 3.86 -13.87 2.40
C GLY A 29 3.57 -14.53 3.75
N LEU A 30 2.31 -14.57 4.19
CA LEU A 30 1.95 -15.37 5.36
C LEU A 30 2.16 -16.88 5.11
N PRO A 31 2.70 -17.64 6.08
CA PRO A 31 2.68 -19.10 6.00
C PRO A 31 1.24 -19.62 6.15
N SER A 32 0.99 -20.82 5.65
CA SER A 32 -0.26 -21.53 5.92
C SER A 32 -0.51 -21.67 7.42
N LEU A 33 -1.77 -21.55 7.85
CA LEU A 33 -2.15 -21.81 9.24
C LEU A 33 -1.82 -23.24 9.71
N LEU A 34 -1.62 -24.16 8.76
CA LEU A 34 -1.25 -25.56 9.02
C LEU A 34 0.24 -25.85 8.73
N ALA A 35 1.07 -24.81 8.58
CA ALA A 35 2.51 -24.98 8.37
C ALA A 35 3.18 -25.58 9.62
N SER A 36 4.29 -26.32 9.43
CA SER A 36 5.07 -26.83 10.56
C SER A 36 5.70 -25.69 11.36
N GLN A 37 6.06 -25.95 12.61
CA GLN A 37 6.66 -24.96 13.50
C GLN A 37 7.98 -24.40 12.91
N GLU A 38 8.77 -25.24 12.24
CA GLU A 38 10.00 -24.83 11.56
C GLU A 38 9.72 -23.90 10.37
N ALA A 39 8.67 -24.18 9.59
CA ALA A 39 8.27 -23.35 8.45
C ALA A 39 7.61 -22.02 8.89
N ALA A 40 6.96 -22.00 10.07
CA ALA A 40 6.33 -20.81 10.64
C ALA A 40 7.35 -19.86 11.29
N ASN A 41 8.32 -20.40 12.06
CA ASN A 41 9.23 -19.60 12.88
C ASN A 41 10.19 -18.70 12.06
N GLY A 42 10.46 -19.04 10.79
CA GLY A 42 11.28 -18.23 9.88
C GLY A 42 10.52 -17.17 9.09
N VAL A 43 9.18 -17.22 9.04
CA VAL A 43 8.36 -16.44 8.08
C VAL A 43 7.43 -15.42 8.78
N VAL A 44 7.05 -15.67 10.04
CA VAL A 44 6.09 -14.79 10.75
C VAL A 44 6.67 -13.42 11.10
N LYS A 45 8.00 -13.24 11.06
CA LYS A 45 8.65 -11.97 11.43
C LYS A 45 8.64 -10.90 10.33
N ASP A 46 8.53 -11.28 9.05
CA ASP A 46 8.86 -10.39 7.91
C ASP A 46 7.67 -10.04 6.98
N THR A 47 6.41 -10.20 7.43
CA THR A 47 5.29 -10.37 6.50
C THR A 47 4.17 -9.34 6.64
N ILE A 48 3.34 -9.40 7.68
CA ILE A 48 2.19 -8.46 7.85
C ILE A 48 2.54 -7.24 8.71
N ALA A 49 3.24 -7.47 9.82
CA ALA A 49 3.58 -6.40 10.76
C ALA A 49 4.46 -5.34 10.07
N ASP A 50 5.36 -5.77 9.20
CA ASP A 50 6.22 -4.89 8.41
C ASP A 50 5.44 -4.09 7.37
N VAL A 51 4.49 -4.72 6.68
CA VAL A 51 3.58 -4.02 5.75
C VAL A 51 2.84 -2.91 6.50
N ALA A 52 2.18 -3.25 7.60
CA ALA A 52 1.42 -2.28 8.38
C ALA A 52 2.33 -1.17 8.95
N SER A 53 3.49 -1.53 9.48
CA SER A 53 4.43 -0.57 10.08
C SER A 53 5.03 0.38 9.05
N ASN A 54 5.45 -0.12 7.89
CA ASN A 54 6.00 0.71 6.83
C ASN A 54 4.93 1.62 6.23
N LEU A 55 3.75 1.07 5.88
CA LEU A 55 2.64 1.88 5.39
C LEU A 55 2.30 3.00 6.38
N TYR A 56 2.26 2.68 7.68
CA TYR A 56 1.96 3.64 8.73
C TYR A 56 3.03 4.73 8.86
N LEU A 57 4.30 4.38 8.91
CA LEU A 57 5.36 5.36 9.15
C LEU A 57 5.46 6.41 8.03
N PHE A 58 5.40 5.98 6.76
CA PHE A 58 5.39 6.91 5.63
C PHE A 58 4.05 7.67 5.52
N GLY A 59 2.93 6.98 5.71
CA GLY A 59 1.61 7.59 5.71
C GLY A 59 1.47 8.69 6.77
N ARG A 60 1.92 8.42 8.01
CA ARG A 60 1.96 9.39 9.10
C ARG A 60 2.83 10.59 8.76
N GLY A 61 4.04 10.36 8.24
CA GLY A 61 4.95 11.45 7.88
C GLY A 61 4.35 12.37 6.80
N ALA A 62 3.75 11.80 5.76
CA ALA A 62 3.09 12.58 4.72
C ALA A 62 1.84 13.31 5.24
N ALA A 63 1.03 12.67 6.07
CA ALA A 63 -0.16 13.29 6.65
C ALA A 63 0.19 14.50 7.53
N PHE A 64 1.21 14.38 8.41
CA PHE A 64 1.70 15.52 9.20
C PHE A 64 2.26 16.61 8.31
N ASN A 65 3.06 16.25 7.30
CA ASN A 65 3.60 17.21 6.35
C ASN A 65 2.48 18.02 5.66
N MET A 66 1.48 17.34 5.11
CA MET A 66 0.32 17.96 4.48
C MET A 66 -0.43 18.87 5.46
N LEU A 67 -0.71 18.37 6.67
CA LEU A 67 -1.44 19.10 7.70
C LEU A 67 -0.70 20.38 8.13
N ASP A 68 0.58 20.27 8.49
CA ASP A 68 1.41 21.38 8.99
C ASP A 68 1.61 22.46 7.92
N LYS A 69 1.60 22.07 6.64
CA LYS A 69 1.72 22.99 5.50
C LYS A 69 0.36 23.50 5.01
N GLY A 70 -0.75 23.09 5.62
CA GLY A 70 -2.10 23.44 5.18
C GLY A 70 -2.43 22.95 3.76
N ARG A 71 -1.81 21.84 3.34
CA ARG A 71 -1.98 21.24 2.02
C ARG A 71 -3.05 20.16 2.05
N LYS A 72 -3.94 20.22 1.06
CA LYS A 72 -4.75 19.06 0.69
C LYS A 72 -3.86 18.09 -0.06
N GLY A 73 -4.16 16.81 0.03
CA GLY A 73 -3.37 15.81 -0.67
C GLY A 73 -4.02 14.43 -0.68
N VAL A 74 -3.28 13.46 -1.20
CA VAL A 74 -3.73 12.07 -1.25
C VAL A 74 -2.61 11.10 -0.93
N ILE A 75 -2.94 10.09 -0.13
CA ILE A 75 -2.11 8.91 0.11
C ILE A 75 -2.70 7.75 -0.70
N VAL A 76 -1.90 7.16 -1.58
CA VAL A 76 -2.28 6.01 -2.41
C VAL A 76 -1.51 4.78 -1.95
N ASN A 77 -2.19 3.84 -1.30
CA ASN A 77 -1.60 2.60 -0.81
C ASN A 77 -1.61 1.52 -1.90
N ILE A 78 -0.44 0.99 -2.25
CA ILE A 78 -0.28 0.03 -3.33
C ILE A 78 0.61 -1.14 -2.85
N PRO A 79 0.15 -2.40 -2.91
CA PRO A 79 0.99 -3.54 -2.60
C PRO A 79 1.97 -3.81 -3.74
N GLY A 80 3.18 -4.20 -3.39
CA GLY A 80 4.10 -4.84 -4.31
C GLY A 80 3.74 -6.32 -4.50
N VAL A 81 4.11 -6.87 -5.66
CA VAL A 81 3.85 -8.26 -6.02
C VAL A 81 5.16 -9.04 -6.02
N LEU A 82 5.28 -10.02 -5.13
CA LEU A 82 6.37 -11.00 -5.15
C LEU A 82 6.06 -12.09 -6.19
N SER A 83 6.95 -12.25 -7.17
CA SER A 83 6.93 -13.34 -8.13
C SER A 83 8.13 -14.27 -7.89
N ASN A 84 8.20 -14.91 -6.71
CA ASN A 84 9.23 -15.91 -6.48
C ASN A 84 8.76 -17.28 -6.97
N LYS A 85 9.56 -17.88 -7.85
CA LYS A 85 9.37 -19.24 -8.40
C LYS A 85 9.26 -20.25 -7.25
N GLY A 86 8.05 -20.73 -6.96
CA GLY A 86 7.82 -21.93 -6.14
C GLY A 86 6.88 -21.79 -4.94
N ASN A 87 6.51 -20.59 -4.51
CA ASN A 87 5.51 -20.39 -3.45
C ASN A 87 4.31 -19.64 -4.01
N LEU A 88 3.08 -20.06 -3.65
CA LEU A 88 1.88 -19.29 -4.01
C LEU A 88 2.04 -17.85 -3.50
N PRO A 89 1.79 -16.83 -4.34
CA PRO A 89 1.86 -15.46 -3.89
C PRO A 89 0.71 -15.19 -2.89
N THR A 90 1.03 -15.09 -1.60
CA THR A 90 0.06 -14.79 -0.54
C THR A 90 -0.22 -13.28 -0.43
N ILE A 91 -0.49 -12.66 -1.58
CA ILE A 91 -0.81 -11.23 -1.74
C ILE A 91 -2.10 -10.86 -1.00
N ASP A 92 -2.98 -11.85 -0.76
CA ASP A 92 -4.30 -11.65 -0.15
C ASP A 92 -4.26 -11.06 1.26
N SER A 93 -3.26 -11.41 2.08
CA SER A 93 -3.19 -10.90 3.44
C SER A 93 -2.83 -9.41 3.49
N SER A 94 -1.91 -8.97 2.66
CA SER A 94 -1.52 -7.57 2.55
C SER A 94 -2.61 -6.73 1.90
N ASN A 95 -3.34 -7.31 0.94
CA ASN A 95 -4.55 -6.70 0.39
C ASN A 95 -5.59 -6.41 1.49
N ALA A 96 -5.77 -7.32 2.44
CA ALA A 96 -6.67 -7.11 3.58
C ALA A 96 -6.19 -5.99 4.51
N VAL A 97 -4.90 -5.94 4.82
CA VAL A 97 -4.29 -4.85 5.62
C VAL A 97 -4.50 -3.51 4.92
N ILE A 98 -4.18 -3.42 3.63
CA ILE A 98 -4.31 -2.19 2.84
C ILE A 98 -5.78 -1.73 2.79
N LYS A 99 -6.74 -2.65 2.60
CA LYS A 99 -8.18 -2.34 2.66
C LYS A 99 -8.56 -1.67 3.97
N GLY A 100 -8.19 -2.29 5.10
CA GLY A 100 -8.50 -1.78 6.44
C GLY A 100 -7.87 -0.41 6.73
N LEU A 101 -6.56 -0.28 6.47
CA LEU A 101 -5.84 0.98 6.71
C LEU A 101 -6.37 2.10 5.81
N THR A 102 -6.65 1.82 4.54
CA THR A 102 -7.20 2.81 3.59
C THR A 102 -8.53 3.37 4.08
N GLN A 103 -9.45 2.50 4.50
CA GLN A 103 -10.76 2.93 4.99
C GLN A 103 -10.63 3.72 6.31
N SER A 104 -9.82 3.23 7.24
CA SER A 104 -9.62 3.86 8.56
C SER A 104 -8.99 5.26 8.41
N TRP A 105 -7.90 5.39 7.66
CA TRP A 105 -7.20 6.66 7.52
C TRP A 105 -7.97 7.67 6.68
N ALA A 106 -8.78 7.23 5.71
CA ALA A 106 -9.66 8.15 4.98
C ALA A 106 -10.67 8.84 5.90
N GLN A 107 -11.22 8.11 6.89
CA GLN A 107 -12.11 8.67 7.90
C GLN A 107 -11.36 9.58 8.87
N GLU A 108 -10.20 9.11 9.36
CA GLU A 108 -9.35 9.87 10.29
C GLU A 108 -8.94 11.22 9.69
N LEU A 109 -8.47 11.24 8.44
CA LEU A 109 -7.86 12.41 7.81
C LEU A 109 -8.85 13.29 7.04
N GLN A 110 -10.14 12.94 7.03
CA GLN A 110 -11.18 13.70 6.32
C GLN A 110 -11.21 15.17 6.73
N HIS A 111 -11.07 15.46 8.03
CA HIS A 111 -11.09 16.81 8.57
C HIS A 111 -9.93 17.69 8.06
N ALA A 112 -8.82 17.07 7.65
CA ALA A 112 -7.65 17.73 7.10
C ALA A 112 -7.71 17.90 5.56
N ASN A 113 -8.79 17.44 4.90
CA ASN A 113 -8.90 17.36 3.44
C ASN A 113 -7.76 16.54 2.80
N ILE A 114 -7.30 15.49 3.50
CA ILE A 114 -6.33 14.53 2.98
C ILE A 114 -7.10 13.25 2.64
N ARG A 115 -7.00 12.83 1.39
CA ARG A 115 -7.64 11.61 0.88
C ARG A 115 -6.74 10.41 1.11
N VAL A 116 -7.35 9.24 1.30
CA VAL A 116 -6.62 7.98 1.33
C VAL A 116 -7.35 6.98 0.45
N ALA A 117 -6.64 6.35 -0.46
CA ALA A 117 -7.19 5.35 -1.36
C ALA A 117 -6.15 4.26 -1.61
N GLY A 118 -6.57 3.15 -2.20
CA GLY A 118 -5.64 2.07 -2.53
C GLY A 118 -5.90 1.49 -3.92
N VAL A 119 -4.85 0.91 -4.49
CA VAL A 119 -4.93 0.15 -5.74
C VAL A 119 -4.47 -1.27 -5.45
N LEU A 120 -5.32 -2.25 -5.72
CA LEU A 120 -4.98 -3.66 -5.50
C LEU A 120 -4.99 -4.43 -6.81
N PRO A 121 -4.02 -5.34 -7.03
CA PRO A 121 -4.07 -6.24 -8.17
C PRO A 121 -5.22 -7.23 -8.01
N ARG A 122 -5.99 -7.45 -9.08
CA ARG A 122 -6.88 -8.60 -9.22
C ARG A 122 -6.11 -9.76 -9.80
N LEU A 123 -5.76 -10.70 -8.93
CA LEU A 123 -5.13 -11.95 -9.33
C LEU A 123 -6.23 -12.90 -9.82
N ARG A 124 -6.15 -13.29 -11.09
CA ARG A 124 -6.98 -14.37 -11.62
C ARG A 124 -6.33 -15.70 -11.25
N HIS A 125 -7.04 -16.50 -10.47
CA HIS A 125 -6.69 -17.90 -10.27
C HIS A 125 -7.04 -18.64 -11.57
N SER A 126 -6.06 -19.28 -12.21
CA SER A 126 -6.34 -20.18 -13.32
C SER A 126 -6.98 -21.48 -12.82
N ALA A 127 -7.64 -22.22 -13.72
CA ALA A 127 -8.36 -23.45 -13.38
C ALA A 127 -7.47 -24.55 -12.76
N ASP A 128 -6.15 -24.42 -12.89
CA ASP A 128 -5.12 -25.27 -12.29
C ASP A 128 -4.69 -24.82 -10.88
N GLY A 129 -5.31 -23.76 -10.33
CA GLY A 129 -5.00 -23.20 -9.02
C GLY A 129 -3.75 -22.31 -8.99
N ASN A 130 -3.10 -22.08 -10.13
CA ASN A 130 -1.95 -21.19 -10.20
C ASN A 130 -2.38 -19.72 -10.26
N VAL A 131 -1.54 -18.86 -9.70
CA VAL A 131 -1.69 -17.41 -9.82
C VAL A 131 -0.80 -16.93 -10.96
N HIS A 132 -1.42 -16.52 -12.07
CA HIS A 132 -0.70 -15.89 -13.16
C HIS A 132 -0.60 -14.40 -12.93
N TYR A 133 0.61 -13.94 -12.60
CA TYR A 133 0.93 -12.53 -12.60
C TYR A 133 1.37 -12.10 -14.01
N LEU A 134 0.65 -11.14 -14.58
CA LEU A 134 0.97 -10.59 -15.89
C LEU A 134 1.57 -9.18 -15.73
N PRO A 135 2.60 -8.80 -16.50
CA PRO A 135 3.15 -7.45 -16.48
C PRO A 135 2.11 -6.34 -16.68
N VAL A 136 1.01 -6.63 -17.38
CA VAL A 136 -0.10 -5.67 -17.59
C VAL A 136 -0.76 -5.23 -16.28
N VAL A 137 -0.76 -6.07 -15.24
CA VAL A 137 -1.30 -5.71 -13.93
C VAL A 137 -0.56 -4.51 -13.32
N ASN A 138 0.74 -4.35 -13.59
CA ASN A 138 1.47 -3.17 -13.15
C ASN A 138 1.02 -1.89 -13.87
N TYR A 139 0.74 -1.98 -15.17
CA TYR A 139 0.24 -0.83 -15.92
C TYR A 139 -1.14 -0.41 -15.39
N ASP A 140 -2.04 -1.36 -15.16
CA ASP A 140 -3.35 -1.07 -14.57
C ASP A 140 -3.24 -0.47 -13.15
N MET A 141 -2.23 -0.89 -12.38
CA MET A 141 -1.98 -0.32 -11.05
C MET A 141 -1.46 1.12 -11.12
N ILE A 142 -0.61 1.43 -12.11
CA ILE A 142 -0.12 2.78 -12.37
C ILE A 142 -1.29 3.68 -12.82
N ASP A 143 -2.11 3.22 -13.76
CA ASP A 143 -3.27 3.96 -14.25
C ASP A 143 -4.30 4.18 -13.13
N GLY A 144 -4.50 3.17 -12.28
CA GLY A 144 -5.33 3.28 -11.09
C GLY A 144 -4.83 4.34 -10.10
N ALA A 145 -3.52 4.42 -9.90
CA ALA A 145 -2.92 5.43 -9.04
C ALA A 145 -3.08 6.84 -9.63
N ALA A 146 -2.83 7.00 -10.93
CA ALA A 146 -3.04 8.27 -11.64
C ALA A 146 -4.50 8.74 -11.53
N TYR A 147 -5.47 7.85 -11.77
CA TYR A 147 -6.89 8.15 -11.61
C TYR A 147 -7.23 8.64 -10.19
N ILE A 148 -6.70 7.98 -9.16
CA ILE A 148 -6.92 8.37 -7.76
C ILE A 148 -6.35 9.77 -7.47
N VAL A 149 -5.18 10.07 -8.00
CA VAL A 149 -4.55 11.39 -7.83
C VAL A 149 -5.42 12.47 -8.46
N GLU A 150 -5.90 12.26 -9.69
CA GLU A 150 -6.70 13.22 -10.46
C GLU A 150 -8.15 13.36 -9.96
N ASN A 151 -8.69 12.35 -9.26
CA ASN A 151 -10.08 12.34 -8.82
C ASN A 151 -10.24 12.68 -7.32
N ASP A 152 -10.61 13.93 -7.05
CA ASP A 152 -10.82 14.45 -5.70
C ASP A 152 -12.00 13.81 -4.93
N SER A 153 -12.88 13.09 -5.60
CA SER A 153 -13.98 12.37 -4.93
C SER A 153 -13.58 10.97 -4.44
N PHE A 154 -12.43 10.45 -4.89
CA PHE A 154 -12.01 9.09 -4.58
C PHE A 154 -11.20 9.04 -3.27
N THR A 155 -11.85 8.58 -2.20
CA THR A 155 -11.25 8.39 -0.87
C THR A 155 -11.96 7.26 -0.12
N GLY A 156 -11.25 6.57 0.77
CA GLY A 156 -11.72 5.44 1.58
C GLY A 156 -12.06 4.19 0.79
N ARG A 157 -11.60 4.10 -0.47
CA ARG A 157 -11.96 3.05 -1.42
C ARG A 157 -10.74 2.40 -2.06
N ILE A 158 -10.95 1.20 -2.58
CA ILE A 158 -9.97 0.46 -3.37
C ILE A 158 -10.38 0.46 -4.83
N LEU A 159 -9.42 0.75 -5.71
CA LEU A 159 -9.49 0.47 -7.12
C LEU A 159 -8.85 -0.89 -7.39
N GLU A 160 -9.56 -1.76 -8.08
CA GLU A 160 -9.09 -3.10 -8.40
C GLU A 160 -8.51 -3.10 -9.83
N ALA A 161 -7.19 -3.28 -9.93
CA ALA A 161 -6.45 -3.35 -11.19
C ALA A 161 -6.63 -4.75 -11.80
N ALA A 162 -7.48 -4.86 -12.81
CA ALA A 162 -7.84 -6.12 -13.45
C ALA A 162 -7.58 -6.05 -14.95
N SER A 163 -6.58 -6.80 -15.39
CA SER A 163 -6.49 -7.25 -16.77
C SER A 163 -7.55 -8.31 -17.10
#